data_AF-A0A7X8WQG7-F1
#
_entry.id   AF-A0A7X8WQG7-F1
#
_cell.length_a   1.000
_cell.length_b   1.000
_cell.length_c   1.000
_cell.angle_alpha   90.00
_cell.angle_beta   90.00
_cell.angle_gamma   90.00
#
_symmetry.space_group_name_H-M   'P 1'
#
loop_
_entity.id
_entity.type
_entity.pdbx_description
1 polymer ?
#
loop_
_entity_poly.entity_id
_entity_poly.type
_entity_poly.pdbx_seq_one_letter_code
_entity_poly.pdbx_strand_id
1 'polypeptide(L)'
;MSSAVPVSSRVHVTTDETDGLCDIQRVVGRHLGIMRNPDGLVKLLTELDDVAHPASDLVRIIGTAALARTESRGGHWRADYPVPDPNQANRTAWLLSTTQTNPGGNRYAHRTKESALYVDA
;
A
#
# COMPACT_ATOMS: atom_id res chain seq x y z
N MET A 1 38.60 30.19 10.68
CA MET A 1 37.67 29.12 11.11
C MET A 1 36.85 28.73 9.90
N SER A 2 37.20 27.61 9.24
CA SER A 2 36.47 27.11 8.07
C SER A 2 35.68 25.88 8.52
N SER A 3 34.36 26.01 8.57
CA SER A 3 33.45 24.94 8.98
C SER A 3 33.12 24.09 7.76
N ALA A 4 33.50 22.81 7.78
CA ALA A 4 33.15 21.86 6.75
C ALA A 4 31.70 21.38 6.96
N VAL A 5 30.86 21.59 5.94
CA VAL A 5 29.50 21.04 5.87
C VAL A 5 29.61 19.51 5.74
N PRO A 6 28.93 18.70 6.58
CA PRO A 6 28.99 17.26 6.43
C PRO A 6 28.24 16.85 5.15
N VAL A 7 28.94 16.19 4.24
CA VAL A 7 28.34 15.51 3.09
C VAL A 7 27.51 14.35 3.62
N SER A 8 26.20 14.41 3.35
CA SER A 8 25.21 13.39 3.69
C SER A 8 25.67 12.00 3.24
N SER A 9 25.77 11.07 4.19
CA SER A 9 26.11 9.67 3.91
C SER A 9 25.05 9.06 3.00
N ARG A 10 25.45 8.61 1.81
CA ARG A 10 24.57 7.81 0.95
C ARG A 10 24.11 6.59 1.74
N VAL A 11 22.80 6.43 1.88
CA VAL A 11 22.21 5.19 2.37
C VAL A 11 22.58 4.09 1.37
N HIS A 12 23.30 3.08 1.82
CA HIS A 12 23.55 1.88 1.02
C HIS A 12 22.28 1.05 1.02
N VAL A 13 21.52 1.11 -0.07
CA VAL A 13 20.39 0.19 -0.30
C VAL A 13 20.97 -1.21 -0.48
N THR A 14 20.46 -2.16 0.28
CA THR A 14 20.86 -3.56 0.17
C THR A 14 20.16 -4.21 -1.04
N THR A 15 20.71 -5.33 -1.54
CA THR A 15 20.08 -6.08 -2.63
C THR A 15 18.68 -6.58 -2.23
N ASP A 16 18.52 -7.04 -0.99
CA ASP A 16 17.25 -7.47 -0.41
C ASP A 16 16.18 -6.36 -0.42
N GLU A 17 16.55 -5.14 -0.04
CA GLU A 17 15.64 -3.98 -0.12
C GLU A 17 15.25 -3.64 -1.58
N THR A 18 16.19 -3.80 -2.52
CA THR A 18 15.92 -3.56 -3.95
C THR A 18 15.00 -4.62 -4.53
N ASP A 19 15.23 -5.89 -4.21
CA ASP A 19 14.43 -7.02 -4.67
C ASP A 19 12.99 -6.92 -4.13
N GLY A 20 12.83 -6.60 -2.85
CA GLY A 20 11.52 -6.36 -2.25
C GLY A 20 10.76 -5.21 -2.92
N LEU A 21 11.44 -4.13 -3.30
CA LEU A 21 10.80 -3.03 -4.04
C LEU A 21 10.43 -3.46 -5.47
N CYS A 22 11.25 -4.24 -6.15
CA CYS A 22 10.93 -4.79 -7.47
C CYS A 22 9.71 -5.72 -7.42
N ASP A 23 9.60 -6.54 -6.38
CA ASP A 23 8.41 -7.38 -6.16
C ASP A 23 7.16 -6.53 -5.94
N ILE A 24 7.23 -5.48 -5.11
CA ILE A 24 6.13 -4.54 -4.95
C ILE A 24 5.70 -3.94 -6.29
N GLN A 25 6.65 -3.45 -7.09
CA GLN A 25 6.37 -2.83 -8.38
C GLN A 25 5.68 -3.82 -9.34
N ARG A 26 6.12 -5.08 -9.34
CA ARG A 26 5.52 -6.16 -10.12
C ARG A 26 4.08 -6.42 -9.69
N VAL A 27 3.81 -6.57 -8.39
CA VAL A 27 2.45 -6.84 -7.88
C VAL A 27 1.52 -5.65 -8.16
N VAL A 28 1.96 -4.41 -7.89
CA VAL A 28 1.21 -3.18 -8.19
C VAL A 28 0.88 -3.08 -9.67
N GLY A 29 1.86 -3.31 -10.55
CA GLY A 29 1.68 -3.22 -11.99
C GLY A 29 0.65 -4.22 -12.55
N ARG A 30 0.51 -5.39 -11.92
CA ARG A 30 -0.46 -6.42 -12.34
C ARG A 30 -1.89 -6.13 -11.90
N HIS A 31 -2.07 -5.58 -10.70
CA HIS A 31 -3.35 -5.63 -10.00
C HIS A 31 -3.92 -4.27 -9.58
N LEU A 32 -3.08 -3.23 -9.49
CA LEU A 32 -3.44 -1.91 -8.95
C LEU A 32 -3.23 -0.80 -9.99
N GLY A 33 -3.51 -1.10 -11.26
CA GLY A 33 -3.38 -0.17 -12.37
C GLY A 33 -4.54 0.84 -12.47
N ILE A 34 -4.68 1.41 -13.67
CA ILE A 34 -5.76 2.34 -14.03
C ILE A 34 -7.11 1.62 -13.95
N MET A 35 -7.23 0.47 -14.60
CA MET A 35 -8.37 -0.44 -14.49
C MET A 35 -8.19 -1.37 -13.32
N ARG A 36 -9.20 -1.46 -12.45
CA ARG A 36 -9.21 -2.37 -11.30
C ARG A 36 -10.42 -3.28 -11.36
N ASN A 37 -10.24 -4.49 -10.89
CA ASN A 37 -11.29 -5.50 -10.74
C ASN A 37 -11.10 -6.19 -9.37
N PRO A 38 -12.16 -6.76 -8.79
CA PRO A 38 -12.12 -7.27 -7.41
C PRO A 38 -11.15 -8.44 -7.27
N ASP A 39 -11.09 -9.34 -8.26
CA ASP A 39 -10.20 -10.50 -8.25
C ASP A 39 -8.72 -10.10 -8.23
N GLY A 40 -8.34 -9.09 -9.01
CA GLY A 40 -6.99 -8.54 -9.04
C GLY A 40 -6.64 -7.87 -7.73
N LEU A 41 -7.57 -7.09 -7.15
CA LEU A 41 -7.36 -6.45 -5.85
C LEU A 41 -7.23 -7.47 -4.70
N VAL A 42 -7.98 -8.58 -4.73
CA VAL A 42 -7.79 -9.68 -3.78
C VAL A 42 -6.43 -10.35 -3.98
N LYS A 43 -6.05 -10.64 -5.23
CA LYS A 43 -4.72 -11.22 -5.55
C LYS A 43 -3.57 -10.33 -5.13
N LEU A 44 -3.70 -9.00 -5.28
CA LEU A 44 -2.74 -8.01 -4.76
C LEU A 44 -2.52 -8.21 -3.25
N LEU A 45 -3.59 -8.26 -2.46
CA LEU A 45 -3.49 -8.39 -1.00
C LEU A 45 -2.84 -9.70 -0.59
N THR A 46 -3.15 -10.80 -1.31
CA THR A 46 -2.51 -12.11 -1.08
C THR A 46 -1.04 -12.11 -1.51
N GLU A 47 -0.69 -11.61 -2.69
CA GLU A 47 0.71 -11.57 -3.17
C GLU A 47 1.58 -10.68 -2.26
N LEU A 48 1.02 -9.66 -1.60
CA LEU A 48 1.74 -8.82 -0.63
C LEU A 48 2.04 -9.52 0.70
N ASP A 49 1.39 -10.62 1.04
CA ASP A 49 1.70 -11.39 2.27
C ASP A 49 3.12 -12.00 2.21
N ASP A 50 3.63 -12.24 0.99
CA ASP A 50 4.94 -12.84 0.76
C ASP A 50 6.05 -11.78 0.54
N VAL A 51 5.73 -10.49 0.52
CA VAL A 51 6.69 -9.42 0.24
C VAL A 51 7.22 -8.79 1.53
N ALA A 52 8.46 -9.15 1.87
CA ALA A 52 9.17 -8.65 3.06
C ALA A 52 9.81 -7.27 2.81
N HIS A 53 8.99 -6.22 2.67
CA HIS A 53 9.47 -4.85 2.52
C HIS A 53 8.49 -3.84 3.13
N PRO A 54 8.90 -2.81 3.89
CA PRO A 54 7.97 -1.91 4.60
C PRO A 54 6.96 -1.19 3.71
N ALA A 55 7.31 -0.94 2.45
CA ALA A 55 6.38 -0.33 1.50
C ALA A 55 5.21 -1.27 1.10
N SER A 56 5.29 -2.59 1.38
CA SER A 56 4.18 -3.52 1.12
C SER A 56 2.95 -3.18 1.96
N ASP A 57 3.14 -2.72 3.20
CA ASP A 57 2.07 -2.24 4.05
C ASP A 57 1.35 -1.01 3.48
N LEU A 58 2.09 -0.07 2.88
CA LEU A 58 1.49 1.08 2.22
C LEU A 58 0.67 0.66 1.01
N VAL A 59 1.20 -0.25 0.19
CA VAL A 59 0.47 -0.77 -0.97
C VAL A 59 -0.78 -1.54 -0.54
N ARG A 60 -0.69 -2.30 0.54
CA ARG A 60 -1.80 -3.04 1.13
C ARG A 60 -2.96 -2.10 1.49
N ILE A 61 -2.70 -0.96 2.14
CA ILE A 61 -3.75 0.03 2.42
C ILE A 61 -4.42 0.52 1.14
N ILE A 62 -3.64 0.83 0.09
CA ILE A 62 -4.17 1.33 -1.17
C ILE A 62 -5.03 0.25 -1.84
N GLY A 63 -4.59 -1.00 -1.83
CA GLY A 63 -5.33 -2.16 -2.32
C GLY A 63 -6.64 -2.36 -1.57
N THR A 64 -6.60 -2.35 -0.24
CA THR A 64 -7.78 -2.52 0.62
C THR A 64 -8.77 -1.38 0.42
N ALA A 65 -8.30 -0.13 0.33
CA ALA A 65 -9.13 1.04 0.03
C ALA A 65 -9.79 0.94 -1.34
N ALA A 66 -9.03 0.50 -2.36
CA ALA A 66 -9.56 0.31 -3.70
C ALA A 66 -10.58 -0.83 -3.78
N LEU A 67 -10.41 -1.89 -3.00
CA LEU A 67 -11.33 -3.03 -2.96
C LEU A 67 -12.65 -2.66 -2.29
N ALA A 68 -12.58 -1.95 -1.16
CA ALA A 68 -13.75 -1.50 -0.42
C ALA A 68 -14.58 -0.45 -1.18
N ARG A 69 -13.94 0.41 -2.00
CA ARG A 69 -14.65 1.40 -2.81
C ARG A 69 -15.25 0.74 -4.06
N THR A 70 -16.57 0.65 -4.09
CA THR A 70 -17.35 -0.06 -5.14
C THR A 70 -18.03 0.95 -6.07
N GLU A 71 -17.24 1.86 -6.62
CA GLU A 71 -17.66 2.86 -7.61
C GLU A 71 -16.46 3.25 -8.48
N SER A 72 -16.70 4.05 -9.52
CA SER A 72 -15.65 4.71 -10.28
C SER A 72 -15.75 6.22 -10.14
N ARG A 73 -14.66 6.87 -9.71
CA ARG A 73 -14.60 8.32 -9.50
C ARG A 73 -13.18 8.84 -9.63
N GLY A 74 -12.98 9.81 -10.52
CA GLY A 74 -11.66 10.38 -10.79
C GLY A 74 -10.67 9.32 -11.28
N GLY A 75 -9.45 9.29 -10.72
CA GLY A 75 -8.41 8.31 -11.06
C GLY A 75 -8.63 6.90 -10.51
N HIS A 76 -9.72 6.66 -9.79
CA HIS A 76 -10.13 5.32 -9.35
C HIS A 76 -11.18 4.77 -10.31
N TRP A 77 -10.81 3.78 -11.11
CA TRP A 77 -11.72 3.12 -12.05
C TRP A 77 -11.86 1.62 -11.73
N ARG A 78 -13.09 1.19 -11.48
CA ARG A 78 -13.53 -0.19 -11.18
C ARG A 78 -14.36 -0.70 -12.34
N ALA A 79 -13.86 -1.71 -13.08
CA ALA A 79 -14.56 -2.23 -14.25
C ALA A 79 -15.92 -2.87 -13.90
N ASP A 80 -16.03 -3.42 -12.70
CA ASP A 80 -17.24 -4.00 -12.12
C ASP A 80 -18.20 -2.96 -11.50
N TYR A 81 -17.72 -1.73 -11.25
CA TYR A 81 -18.50 -0.59 -10.78
C TYR A 81 -18.16 0.67 -11.58
N PRO A 82 -18.55 0.75 -12.87
CA PRO A 82 -18.05 1.78 -13.79
C PRO A 82 -18.61 3.19 -13.56
N VAL A 83 -19.63 3.33 -12.70
CA VAL A 83 -20.36 4.58 -12.46
C VAL A 83 -20.07 5.08 -11.04
N PRO A 84 -20.00 6.41 -10.80
CA PRO A 84 -19.97 6.95 -9.44
C PRO A 84 -21.25 6.64 -8.67
N ASP A 85 -21.11 6.27 -7.40
CA ASP A 85 -22.19 6.01 -6.45
C ASP A 85 -22.37 7.23 -5.52
N PRO A 86 -23.53 7.91 -5.52
CA PRO A 86 -23.81 9.01 -4.61
C PRO A 86 -23.64 8.66 -3.13
N ASN A 87 -23.88 7.41 -2.73
CA ASN A 87 -23.72 6.98 -1.33
C ASN A 87 -22.25 6.89 -0.89
N GLN A 88 -21.33 6.83 -1.85
CA GLN A 88 -19.88 6.79 -1.63
C GLN A 88 -19.22 8.16 -1.92
N ALA A 89 -20.01 9.22 -2.08
CA ALA A 89 -19.54 10.60 -2.27
C ALA A 89 -18.97 11.22 -0.97
N ASN A 90 -18.29 10.41 -0.17
CA ASN A 90 -17.69 10.76 1.12
C ASN A 90 -16.21 10.38 1.11
N ARG A 91 -15.45 10.95 2.06
CA ARG A 91 -14.06 10.56 2.27
C ARG A 91 -14.00 9.34 3.19
N THR A 92 -13.15 8.39 2.86
CA THR A 92 -12.82 7.26 3.74
C THR A 92 -11.34 7.34 4.04
N ALA A 93 -10.97 7.56 5.29
CA ALA A 93 -9.60 7.44 5.73
C ALA A 93 -9.30 5.97 6.05
N TRP A 94 -8.07 5.55 5.78
CA TRP A 94 -7.62 4.21 6.12
C TRP A 94 -6.46 4.33 7.09
N LEU A 95 -6.62 3.69 8.25
CA LEU A 95 -5.57 3.62 9.25
C LEU A 95 -4.83 2.31 9.08
N LEU A 96 -3.50 2.42 9.01
CA LEU A 96 -2.60 1.31 9.21
C LEU A 96 -2.25 1.19 10.69
N SER A 97 -2.61 0.06 11.29
CA SER A 97 -2.07 -0.29 12.61
C SER A 97 -1.06 -1.41 12.42
N THR A 98 0.22 -1.08 12.58
CA THR A 98 1.31 -2.06 12.59
C THR A 98 1.54 -2.49 14.04
N THR A 99 1.28 -3.76 14.35
CA THR A 99 1.75 -4.32 15.62
C THR A 99 3.15 -4.90 15.39
N GLN A 100 4.16 -4.36 16.07
CA GLN A 100 5.50 -4.94 16.05
C GLN A 100 5.48 -6.27 16.81
N THR A 101 5.58 -7.39 16.08
CA THR A 101 5.40 -8.72 16.67
C THR A 101 6.64 -9.30 17.34
N ASN A 102 7.79 -8.61 17.35
CA ASN A 102 8.89 -8.88 18.28
C ASN A 102 9.98 -7.79 18.22
N PRO A 103 10.58 -7.35 19.34
CA PRO A 103 11.72 -6.42 19.34
C PRO A 103 13.05 -7.05 18.84
N GLY A 104 13.11 -8.37 18.66
CA GLY A 104 14.31 -9.11 18.23
C GLY A 104 14.08 -10.15 17.13
N GLY A 105 12.88 -10.20 16.54
CA GLY A 105 12.56 -11.07 15.39
C GLY A 105 12.69 -10.32 14.06
N ASN A 106 12.51 -11.02 12.94
CA ASN A 106 12.45 -10.42 11.61
C ASN A 106 11.56 -9.16 11.65
N ARG A 107 12.20 -8.00 11.47
CA ARG A 107 11.61 -6.65 11.56
C ARG A 107 10.60 -6.36 10.45
N TYR A 108 10.33 -7.33 9.57
CA TYR A 108 9.32 -7.27 8.52
C TYR A 108 8.16 -8.24 8.73
N ALA A 109 8.20 -9.10 9.75
CA ALA A 109 7.07 -9.95 10.13
C ALA A 109 6.11 -9.12 10.98
N HIS A 110 5.27 -8.29 10.35
CA HIS A 110 4.24 -7.51 11.01
C HIS A 110 2.85 -8.05 10.69
N ARG A 111 1.99 -8.14 11.72
CA ARG A 111 0.55 -8.29 11.47
C ARG A 111 -0.03 -6.89 11.29
N THR A 112 -0.41 -6.61 10.06
CA THR A 112 -0.99 -5.35 9.64
C THR A 112 -2.51 -5.44 9.71
N LYS A 113 -3.15 -4.47 10.37
CA LYS A 113 -4.62 -4.32 10.37
C LYS A 113 -4.99 -3.01 9.70
N GLU A 114 -5.71 -3.11 8.60
CA GLU A 114 -6.33 -2.00 7.91
C GLU A 114 -7.71 -1.77 8.51
N SER A 115 -7.97 -0.54 8.96
CA SER A 115 -9.29 -0.17 9.48
C SER A 115 -9.76 1.08 8.77
N ALA A 116 -10.98 1.01 8.22
CA ALA A 116 -11.64 2.18 7.68
C ALA A 116 -12.03 3.10 8.84
N LEU A 117 -11.57 4.34 8.79
CA LEU A 117 -12.09 5.43 9.58
C LEU A 117 -12.97 6.26 8.66
N TYR A 118 -14.26 6.28 8.96
CA TYR A 118 -15.16 7.19 8.26
C TYR A 118 -14.83 8.61 8.72
N VAL A 119 -14.48 9.47 7.77
CA VAL A 119 -14.21 10.88 8.04
C VAL A 119 -15.28 11.64 7.28
N ASP A 120 -16.25 12.18 8.01
CA ASP A 120 -17.18 13.16 7.46
C ASP A 120 -16.36 14.30 6.84
N ALA A 121 -16.64 14.59 5.57
CA ALA A 121 -16.03 15.72 4.85
C ALA A 121 -16.88 16.97 5.04
#